data_AF-A0A837ZY43-F1
#
_entry.id   AF-A0A837ZY43-F1
#
_cell.length_a   1.000
_cell.length_b   1.000
_cell.length_c   1.000
_cell.angle_alpha   90.00
_cell.angle_beta   90.00
_cell.angle_gamma   90.00
#
_symmetry.space_group_name_H-M   'P 1'
#
loop_
_entity.id
_entity.type
_entity.pdbx_description
1 polymer ?
#
loop_
_entity_poly.entity_id
_entity_poly.type
_entity_poly.pdbx_seq_one_letter_code
_entity_poly.pdbx_strand_id
1 'polypeptide(L)'
;MAYWSHKFRPSITRVAPSAPPLEFHAGSRGRRGRCSSSVSRFEQRRSAVSTRGSTRGVVYVHSSPSAVCPHVEWALSGVVGYRVNLRWTEQPAAPGQLRAECAWEAAPGTGAKLAAALKAWPMLRFEVTEEPSRGVDGERLCYVPGLGLWHGRTSANGDTVVGEDQLRSLVAASGSSEAVAHKVDEVLGGAWDEALEPFRYAGDGAPVAWLHRVG
;
A
#
# COMPACT_ATOMS: atom_id res chain seq x y z
N MET A 1 -36.89 -19.18 34.15
CA MET A 1 -36.74 -20.63 33.99
C MET A 1 -35.52 -20.86 33.11
N ALA A 2 -34.34 -21.04 33.72
CA ALA A 2 -33.71 -22.33 34.03
C ALA A 2 -33.00 -22.92 32.79
N TYR A 3 -31.75 -23.42 32.81
CA TYR A 3 -30.73 -23.63 33.84
C TYR A 3 -29.45 -24.06 33.08
N TRP A 4 -28.26 -23.66 33.58
CA TRP A 4 -26.96 -24.39 33.61
C TRP A 4 -26.28 -24.88 32.31
N SER A 5 -25.03 -24.47 32.00
CA SER A 5 -23.72 -24.74 32.63
C SER A 5 -23.06 -26.00 32.05
N HIS A 6 -21.85 -25.89 31.49
CA HIS A 6 -20.67 -26.59 32.03
C HIS A 6 -19.37 -26.20 31.30
N LYS A 7 -18.41 -25.79 32.13
CA LYS A 7 -16.98 -25.63 31.84
C LYS A 7 -16.35 -26.98 31.47
N PHE A 8 -15.36 -26.99 30.58
CA PHE A 8 -14.25 -27.94 30.65
C PHE A 8 -12.93 -27.27 30.23
N ARG A 9 -11.96 -27.30 31.14
CA ARG A 9 -10.57 -26.88 30.99
C ARG A 9 -9.74 -28.08 31.49
N PRO A 10 -8.79 -28.62 30.73
CA PRO A 10 -7.80 -29.50 31.31
C PRO A 10 -6.49 -28.76 31.55
N SER A 11 -6.09 -28.75 32.82
CA SER A 11 -4.75 -28.44 33.31
C SER A 11 -3.87 -29.68 33.11
N ILE A 12 -2.72 -29.56 32.44
CA ILE A 12 -1.68 -30.59 32.44
C ILE A 12 -0.45 -30.05 33.16
N THR A 13 -0.04 -30.84 34.16
CA THR A 13 1.06 -30.61 35.10
C THR A 13 2.40 -31.04 34.48
N ARG A 14 3.46 -30.30 34.85
CA ARG A 14 4.89 -30.49 34.53
C ARG A 14 5.43 -31.90 34.75
N VAL A 15 6.41 -32.28 33.92
CA VAL A 15 7.57 -33.11 34.33
C VAL A 15 8.83 -32.51 33.70
N ALA A 16 9.84 -32.25 34.53
CA ALA A 16 11.19 -31.83 34.14
C ALA A 16 12.13 -33.04 34.24
N PRO A 17 13.18 -33.15 33.41
CA PRO A 17 14.31 -34.02 33.70
C PRO A 17 15.55 -33.25 34.18
N SER A 18 16.21 -33.91 35.12
CA SER A 18 17.40 -33.63 35.90
C SER A 18 18.69 -33.37 35.11
N ALA A 19 19.52 -32.47 35.63
CA ALA A 19 20.93 -32.28 35.26
C ALA A 19 21.85 -33.28 36.00
N PRO A 20 23.01 -33.65 35.42
CA PRO A 20 24.13 -34.24 36.16
C PRO A 20 25.23 -33.20 36.53
N PRO A 21 26.09 -33.48 37.53
CA PRO A 21 27.05 -32.51 38.07
C PRO A 21 28.53 -32.76 37.66
N LEU A 22 29.38 -31.78 38.06
CA LEU A 22 30.85 -31.76 38.18
C LEU A 22 31.62 -31.46 36.87
N GLU A 23 32.66 -30.61 36.81
CA GLU A 23 33.73 -30.31 37.77
C GLU A 23 34.23 -28.85 37.69
N PHE A 24 34.73 -28.36 38.82
CA PHE A 24 35.49 -27.13 38.99
C PHE A 24 36.99 -27.42 38.79
N HIS A 25 37.63 -26.77 37.82
CA HIS A 25 39.09 -26.59 37.84
C HIS A 25 39.42 -25.10 37.83
N ALA A 26 39.94 -24.63 38.96
CA ALA A 26 40.59 -23.34 39.10
C ALA A 26 42.00 -23.41 38.47
N GLY A 27 42.27 -22.50 37.53
CA GLY A 27 43.59 -22.33 36.91
C GLY A 27 43.79 -20.88 36.50
N SER A 28 44.44 -20.11 37.37
CA SER A 28 44.79 -18.70 37.23
C SER A 28 45.73 -18.41 36.05
N ARG A 29 45.53 -17.27 35.35
CA ARG A 29 46.47 -16.14 35.18
C ARG A 29 46.15 -15.32 33.92
N GLY A 30 46.15 -14.01 34.10
CA GLY A 30 45.57 -13.04 33.18
C GLY A 30 46.33 -12.75 31.90
N ARG A 31 45.69 -11.95 31.05
CA ARG A 31 46.33 -10.91 30.22
C ARG A 31 45.26 -9.96 29.70
N ARG A 32 45.50 -8.66 29.93
CA ARG A 32 44.75 -7.54 29.38
C ARG A 32 44.88 -7.56 27.85
N GLY A 33 43.77 -7.40 27.14
CA GLY A 33 43.73 -7.40 25.68
C GLY A 33 42.55 -6.62 25.12
N ARG A 34 42.67 -5.29 25.14
CA ARG A 34 42.18 -4.32 24.13
C ARG A 34 40.74 -4.50 23.60
N CYS A 35 39.84 -3.62 24.06
CA CYS A 35 38.65 -3.23 23.32
C CYS A 35 39.05 -2.77 21.90
N SER A 36 38.55 -3.48 20.89
CA SER A 36 38.52 -3.02 19.50
C SER A 36 37.10 -2.56 19.21
N SER A 37 36.97 -1.26 18.98
CA SER A 37 35.78 -0.54 18.57
C SER A 37 35.33 -0.99 17.18
N SER A 38 34.27 -1.78 17.09
CA SER A 38 33.54 -1.99 15.83
C SER A 38 32.64 -0.79 15.56
N VAL A 39 33.26 0.30 15.09
CA VAL A 39 32.58 1.51 14.62
C VAL A 39 31.92 1.19 13.29
N SER A 40 30.59 1.14 13.32
CA SER A 40 29.64 1.46 12.24
C SER A 40 30.03 1.08 10.81
N ARG A 41 29.63 -0.13 10.39
CA ARG A 41 29.28 -0.39 8.98
C ARG A 41 27.83 0.10 8.74
N PHE A 42 27.60 1.39 8.94
CA PHE A 42 26.41 2.11 8.47
C PHE A 42 26.81 2.87 7.21
N GLU A 43 27.32 2.12 6.23
CA GLU A 43 27.75 2.67 4.96
C GLU A 43 26.51 2.80 4.07
N GLN A 44 25.96 4.02 4.12
CA GLN A 44 25.22 4.71 3.07
C GLN A 44 24.90 3.85 1.84
N ARG A 45 23.73 3.19 1.89
CA ARG A 45 22.96 2.93 0.67
C ARG A 45 22.45 4.26 0.16
N ARG A 46 23.31 5.00 -0.57
CA ARG A 46 22.83 5.99 -1.53
C ARG A 46 21.97 5.21 -2.52
N SER A 47 20.65 5.43 -2.47
CA SER A 47 19.75 4.96 -3.52
C SER A 47 20.34 5.41 -4.84
N ALA A 48 20.70 4.44 -5.69
CA ALA A 48 21.03 4.72 -7.07
C ALA A 48 19.83 5.49 -7.64
N VAL A 49 20.05 6.74 -8.05
CA VAL A 49 19.10 7.47 -8.89
C VAL A 49 18.88 6.58 -10.11
N SER A 50 17.66 6.05 -10.22
CA SER A 50 17.24 5.29 -11.39
C SER A 50 17.52 6.13 -12.62
N THR A 51 18.27 5.59 -13.59
CA THR A 51 18.48 6.21 -14.91
C THR A 51 17.23 6.15 -15.78
N ARG A 52 16.17 5.47 -15.33
CA ARG A 52 14.80 5.65 -15.85
C ARG A 52 14.32 6.98 -15.25
N GLY A 53 14.05 7.97 -16.09
CA GLY A 53 13.78 9.38 -15.73
C GLY A 53 12.70 9.61 -14.68
N SER A 54 12.24 10.84 -14.50
CA SER A 54 11.16 11.14 -13.55
C SER A 54 9.79 10.84 -14.16
N THR A 55 8.84 10.39 -13.33
CA THR A 55 7.40 10.41 -13.63
C THR A 55 6.65 11.10 -12.49
N ARG A 56 5.37 11.38 -12.71
CA ARG A 56 4.48 12.03 -11.75
C ARG A 56 3.16 11.30 -11.69
N GLY A 57 2.35 11.64 -10.70
CA GLY A 57 1.03 11.09 -10.54
C GLY A 57 0.28 11.72 -9.39
N VAL A 58 -0.88 11.17 -9.07
CA VAL A 58 -1.70 11.63 -7.95
C VAL A 58 -2.13 10.43 -7.11
N VAL A 59 -2.06 10.59 -5.78
CA VAL A 59 -2.75 9.70 -4.85
C VAL A 59 -4.03 10.38 -4.41
N TYR A 60 -5.16 9.72 -4.61
CA TYR A 60 -6.46 10.10 -4.06
C TYR A 60 -6.80 9.18 -2.91
N VAL A 61 -6.89 9.70 -1.70
CA VAL A 61 -7.49 8.98 -0.57
C VAL A 61 -8.94 9.40 -0.49
N HIS A 62 -9.83 8.53 -0.96
CA HIS A 62 -11.26 8.79 -0.98
C HIS A 62 -11.91 8.66 0.39
N SER A 63 -11.37 7.78 1.26
CA SER A 63 -11.93 7.57 2.59
C SER A 63 -10.86 6.99 3.53
N SER A 64 -10.67 7.66 4.67
CA SER A 64 -9.79 7.25 5.76
C SER A 64 -10.37 7.64 7.11
N PRO A 65 -10.32 6.77 8.15
CA PRO A 65 -10.55 7.20 9.52
C PRO A 65 -9.48 8.21 9.95
N SER A 66 -9.84 9.18 10.78
CA SER A 66 -8.90 10.21 11.24
C SER A 66 -7.66 9.65 11.94
N ALA A 67 -7.80 8.54 12.66
CA ALA A 67 -6.69 7.85 13.33
C ALA A 67 -5.66 7.26 12.34
N VAL A 68 -6.05 7.01 11.08
CA VAL A 68 -5.19 6.42 10.04
C VAL A 68 -4.46 7.50 9.22
N CYS A 69 -4.98 8.72 9.18
CA CYS A 69 -4.43 9.83 8.38
C CYS A 69 -2.91 10.08 8.59
N PRO A 70 -2.37 10.14 9.82
CA PRO A 70 -0.93 10.31 10.02
C PRO A 70 -0.09 9.14 9.48
N HIS A 71 -0.66 7.93 9.47
CA HIS A 71 0.02 6.74 8.96
C HIS A 71 0.06 6.71 7.43
N VAL A 72 -0.98 7.22 6.77
CA VAL A 72 -0.98 7.43 5.32
C VAL A 72 0.14 8.39 4.94
N GLU A 73 0.23 9.55 5.59
CA GLU A 73 1.29 10.54 5.31
C GLU A 73 2.69 9.95 5.51
N TRP A 74 2.89 9.17 6.58
CA TRP A 74 4.14 8.49 6.85
C TRP A 74 4.49 7.47 5.75
N ALA A 75 3.52 6.65 5.33
CA ALA A 75 3.70 5.66 4.27
C ALA A 75 4.05 6.30 2.94
N LEU A 76 3.31 7.34 2.54
CA LEU A 76 3.59 8.09 1.30
C LEU A 76 4.99 8.71 1.34
N SER A 77 5.33 9.38 2.45
CA SER A 77 6.65 10.01 2.63
C SER A 77 7.80 9.00 2.51
N GLY A 78 7.63 7.81 3.07
CA GLY A 78 8.61 6.73 3.01
C GLY A 78 8.84 6.21 1.59
N VAL A 79 7.81 6.22 0.73
CA VAL A 79 7.91 5.77 -0.66
C VAL A 79 8.50 6.84 -1.57
N VAL A 80 8.04 8.10 -1.46
CA VAL A 80 8.51 9.19 -2.35
C VAL A 80 9.85 9.79 -1.91
N GLY A 81 10.27 9.57 -0.67
CA GLY A 81 11.57 10.02 -0.15
C GLY A 81 11.62 11.49 0.30
N TYR A 82 10.47 12.18 0.32
CA TYR A 82 10.30 13.51 0.88
C TYR A 82 9.07 13.56 1.78
N ARG A 83 8.97 14.58 2.62
CA ARG A 83 7.85 14.72 3.55
C ARG A 83 6.57 15.07 2.80
N VAL A 84 5.55 14.22 2.94
CA VAL A 84 4.18 14.45 2.48
C VAL A 84 3.36 15.01 3.65
N ASN A 85 2.59 16.06 3.39
CA ASN A 85 1.63 16.64 4.33
C ASN A 85 0.30 16.79 3.57
N LEU A 86 -0.73 16.08 4.03
CA LEU A 86 -2.00 16.00 3.31
C LEU A 86 -3.00 16.98 3.92
N ARG A 87 -3.73 17.67 3.05
CA ARG A 87 -4.88 18.46 3.46
C ARG A 87 -6.10 17.55 3.53
N TRP A 88 -6.38 17.06 4.72
CA TRP A 88 -7.56 16.24 4.99
C TRP A 88 -8.83 17.09 5.07
N THR A 89 -9.86 16.67 4.34
CA THR A 89 -11.21 17.25 4.42
C THR A 89 -12.21 16.15 4.72
N GLU A 90 -13.39 16.50 5.21
CA GLU A 90 -14.47 15.54 5.39
C GLU A 90 -14.87 14.91 4.05
N GLN A 91 -15.31 13.65 4.07
CA GLN A 91 -15.84 12.93 2.93
C GLN A 91 -17.38 12.86 3.02
N PRO A 92 -18.12 13.68 2.24
CA PRO A 92 -19.58 13.68 2.27
C PRO A 92 -20.24 12.32 2.00
N ALA A 93 -19.62 11.47 1.16
CA ALA A 93 -20.14 10.14 0.85
C ALA A 93 -19.99 9.13 2.01
N ALA A 94 -19.18 9.44 3.03
CA ALA A 94 -18.97 8.58 4.19
C ALA A 94 -18.71 9.44 5.44
N PRO A 95 -19.76 9.89 6.14
CA PRO A 95 -19.64 10.73 7.34
C PRO A 95 -18.68 10.15 8.38
N GLY A 96 -17.84 11.02 8.95
CA GLY A 96 -16.79 10.63 9.90
C GLY A 96 -15.51 10.08 9.24
N GLN A 97 -15.47 9.94 7.92
CA GLN A 97 -14.26 9.65 7.16
C GLN A 97 -13.69 10.94 6.56
N LEU A 98 -12.37 10.92 6.34
CA LEU A 98 -11.62 11.99 5.71
C LEU A 98 -11.14 11.58 4.33
N ARG A 99 -10.96 12.57 3.46
CA ARG A 99 -10.36 12.44 2.13
C ARG A 99 -9.19 13.40 1.97
N ALA A 100 -8.27 13.08 1.09
CA ALA A 100 -7.16 13.95 0.70
C ALA A 100 -6.66 13.57 -0.69
N GLU A 101 -5.92 14.47 -1.32
CA GLU A 101 -5.19 14.21 -2.56
C GLU A 101 -3.76 14.73 -2.46
N CYS A 102 -2.85 14.08 -3.18
CA CYS A 102 -1.46 14.50 -3.24
C CYS A 102 -0.85 14.16 -4.60
N ALA A 103 -0.45 15.20 -5.32
CA ALA A 103 0.44 15.06 -6.46
C ALA A 103 1.84 14.64 -5.97
N TRP A 104 2.48 13.76 -6.73
CA TRP A 104 3.81 13.27 -6.43
C TRP A 104 4.67 13.19 -7.69
N GLU A 105 5.99 13.19 -7.49
CA GLU A 105 6.99 13.05 -8.54
C GLU A 105 8.11 12.12 -8.04
N ALA A 106 8.42 11.07 -8.79
CA ALA A 106 9.39 10.05 -8.40
C ALA A 106 9.85 9.19 -9.60
N ALA A 107 10.65 8.15 -9.35
CA ALA A 107 11.03 7.21 -10.40
C ALA A 107 9.84 6.34 -10.88
N PRO A 108 9.80 5.89 -12.14
CA PRO A 108 8.77 4.99 -12.66
C PRO A 108 8.56 3.74 -11.82
N GLY A 109 7.30 3.30 -11.73
CA GLY A 109 6.84 2.24 -10.84
C GLY A 109 6.74 2.68 -9.37
N THR A 110 6.62 3.98 -9.12
CA THR A 110 6.36 4.49 -7.77
C THR A 110 4.88 4.41 -7.43
N GLY A 111 3.98 4.56 -8.41
CA GLY A 111 2.53 4.38 -8.26
C GLY A 111 2.19 3.04 -7.61
N ALA A 112 2.67 1.94 -8.21
CA ALA A 112 2.54 0.60 -7.62
C ALA A 112 3.09 0.47 -6.19
N LYS A 113 4.21 1.14 -5.85
CA LYS A 113 4.78 1.11 -4.48
C LYS A 113 3.91 1.88 -3.49
N LEU A 114 3.36 3.03 -3.91
CA LEU A 114 2.43 3.81 -3.10
C LEU A 114 1.17 2.99 -2.81
N ALA A 115 0.58 2.38 -3.84
CA ALA A 115 -0.58 1.50 -3.67
C ALA A 115 -0.28 0.32 -2.73
N ALA A 116 0.88 -0.33 -2.89
CA ALA A 116 1.30 -1.42 -2.01
C ALA A 116 1.45 -0.97 -0.54
N ALA A 117 1.98 0.23 -0.30
CA ALA A 117 2.13 0.78 1.04
C ALA A 117 0.77 1.10 1.68
N LEU A 118 -0.16 1.69 0.92
CA LEU A 118 -1.50 2.05 1.41
C LEU A 118 -2.38 0.83 1.71
N LYS A 119 -2.17 -0.29 1.02
CA LYS A 119 -2.89 -1.57 1.29
C LYS A 119 -2.68 -2.12 2.70
N ALA A 120 -1.71 -1.62 3.45
CA ALA A 120 -1.51 -1.99 4.86
C ALA A 120 -2.71 -1.62 5.75
N TRP A 121 -3.60 -0.75 5.28
CA TRP A 121 -4.82 -0.33 5.98
C TRP A 121 -6.07 -0.73 5.19
N PRO A 122 -6.65 -1.92 5.46
CA PRO A 122 -7.70 -2.49 4.62
C PRO A 122 -9.00 -1.71 4.57
N MET A 123 -9.20 -0.76 5.49
CA MET A 123 -10.38 0.11 5.56
C MET A 123 -10.30 1.34 4.63
N LEU A 124 -9.13 1.62 4.05
CA LEU A 124 -8.96 2.76 3.14
C LEU A 124 -9.69 2.52 1.81
N ARG A 125 -10.18 3.59 1.20
CA ARG A 125 -10.52 3.66 -0.23
C ARG A 125 -9.56 4.63 -0.89
N PHE A 126 -8.84 4.21 -1.92
CA PHE A 126 -7.88 5.08 -2.57
C PHE A 126 -7.69 4.75 -4.05
N GLU A 127 -7.18 5.73 -4.78
CA GLU A 127 -6.69 5.60 -6.14
C GLU A 127 -5.26 6.15 -6.22
N VAL A 128 -4.43 5.53 -7.07
CA VAL A 128 -3.11 6.04 -7.42
C VAL A 128 -3.01 6.05 -8.92
N THR A 129 -2.68 7.21 -9.48
CA THR A 129 -2.32 7.36 -10.90
C THR A 129 -0.83 7.55 -11.02
N GLU A 130 -0.24 7.01 -12.09
CA GLU A 130 1.11 7.30 -12.55
C GLU A 130 1.05 7.63 -14.04
N GLU A 131 1.63 8.77 -14.42
CA GLU A 131 1.70 9.22 -15.81
C GLU A 131 2.68 8.35 -16.62
N PRO A 132 2.46 8.19 -17.94
CA PRO A 132 3.39 7.46 -18.80
C PRO A 132 4.78 8.11 -18.78
N SER A 133 5.80 7.27 -18.83
CA SER A 133 7.20 7.69 -18.89
C SER A 133 7.95 6.91 -19.97
N ARG A 134 9.22 7.22 -20.18
CA ARG A 134 9.99 6.59 -21.27
C ARG A 134 10.04 5.07 -21.09
N GLY A 135 9.32 4.35 -21.96
CA GLY A 135 9.27 2.88 -21.98
C GLY A 135 8.37 2.26 -20.91
N VAL A 136 7.52 3.05 -20.25
CA VAL A 136 6.55 2.59 -19.25
C VAL A 136 5.22 3.29 -19.51
N ASP A 137 4.15 2.53 -19.64
CA ASP A 137 2.81 3.11 -19.80
C ASP A 137 2.35 3.80 -18.52
N GLY A 138 1.33 4.65 -18.63
CA GLY A 138 0.63 5.14 -17.46
C GLY A 138 -0.11 3.99 -16.78
N GLU A 139 -0.34 4.12 -15.48
CA GLU A 139 -1.14 3.17 -14.72
C GLU A 139 -2.10 3.87 -13.77
N ARG A 140 -3.21 3.18 -13.51
CA ARG A 140 -4.17 3.53 -12.48
C ARG A 140 -4.39 2.32 -11.59
N LEU A 141 -4.28 2.54 -10.29
CA LEU A 141 -4.51 1.52 -9.26
C LEU A 141 -5.64 2.00 -8.36
N CYS A 142 -6.63 1.15 -8.16
CA CYS A 142 -7.79 1.45 -7.33
C CYS A 142 -7.91 0.41 -6.23
N TYR A 143 -8.09 0.84 -4.99
CA TYR A 143 -8.32 -0.06 -3.87
C TYR A 143 -9.64 0.26 -3.19
N VAL A 144 -10.48 -0.76 -3.08
CA VAL A 144 -11.76 -0.70 -2.38
C VAL A 144 -11.80 -1.84 -1.36
N PRO A 145 -12.17 -1.57 -0.09
CA PRO A 145 -12.36 -2.61 0.91
C PRO A 145 -13.36 -3.66 0.42
N GLY A 146 -12.97 -4.93 0.46
CA GLY A 146 -13.78 -6.05 -0.02
C GLY A 146 -13.50 -6.46 -1.47
N LEU A 147 -13.29 -5.49 -2.39
CA LEU A 147 -12.91 -5.79 -3.79
C LEU A 147 -11.39 -6.00 -3.94
N GLY A 148 -10.59 -5.36 -3.10
CA GLY A 148 -9.14 -5.41 -3.16
C GLY A 148 -8.57 -4.38 -4.14
N LEU A 149 -7.39 -4.68 -4.69
CA LEU A 149 -6.65 -3.79 -5.59
C LEU A 149 -6.95 -4.16 -7.04
N TRP A 150 -7.48 -3.23 -7.80
CA TRP A 150 -7.48 -3.24 -9.26
C TRP A 150 -6.30 -2.43 -9.79
N HIS A 151 -5.81 -2.83 -10.96
CA HIS A 151 -4.71 -2.19 -11.66
C HIS A 151 -4.99 -2.25 -13.17
N GLY A 152 -4.94 -1.10 -13.83
CA GLY A 152 -5.09 -0.99 -15.27
C GLY A 152 -4.07 -0.01 -15.86
N ARG A 153 -3.60 -0.31 -17.07
CA ARG A 153 -2.80 0.61 -17.88
C ARG A 153 -3.68 1.76 -18.37
N THR A 154 -3.12 2.95 -18.49
CA THR A 154 -3.83 4.13 -18.97
C THR A 154 -3.19 4.71 -20.23
N SER A 155 -4.05 5.20 -21.11
CA SER A 155 -3.72 6.00 -22.27
C SER A 155 -3.40 7.44 -21.86
N ALA A 156 -2.77 8.22 -22.74
CA ALA A 156 -2.43 9.62 -22.48
C ALA A 156 -3.66 10.52 -22.21
N ASN A 157 -4.86 10.10 -22.64
CA ASN A 157 -6.12 10.79 -22.35
C ASN A 157 -6.81 10.29 -21.05
N GLY A 158 -6.22 9.32 -20.35
CA GLY A 158 -6.79 8.73 -19.14
C GLY A 158 -7.62 7.46 -19.35
N ASP A 159 -7.85 7.02 -20.59
CA ASP A 159 -8.63 5.79 -20.85
C ASP A 159 -7.88 4.54 -20.36
N THR A 160 -8.61 3.60 -19.76
CA THR A 160 -8.07 2.27 -19.43
C THR A 160 -7.78 1.50 -20.71
N VAL A 161 -6.56 0.99 -20.86
CA VAL A 161 -6.10 0.23 -22.02
C VAL A 161 -6.09 -1.26 -21.72
N VAL A 162 -6.83 -2.03 -22.53
CA VAL A 162 -6.81 -3.49 -22.51
C VAL A 162 -5.98 -4.00 -23.69
N GLY A 163 -5.01 -4.87 -23.41
CA GLY A 163 -4.11 -5.40 -24.45
C GLY A 163 -4.80 -6.40 -25.38
N GLU A 164 -4.33 -6.48 -26.64
CA GLU A 164 -4.85 -7.45 -27.62
C GLU A 164 -4.84 -8.88 -27.09
N ASP A 165 -3.71 -9.35 -26.57
CA ASP A 165 -3.58 -10.72 -26.05
C ASP A 165 -4.48 -10.96 -24.84
N GLN A 166 -4.76 -9.93 -24.04
CA GLN A 166 -5.68 -10.01 -22.92
C GLN A 166 -7.12 -10.17 -23.43
N LEU A 167 -7.53 -9.41 -24.45
CA LEU A 167 -8.83 -9.57 -25.10
C LEU A 167 -8.97 -10.95 -25.76
N ARG A 168 -7.95 -11.40 -26.50
CA ARG A 168 -7.96 -12.72 -27.15
C ARG A 168 -8.08 -13.85 -26.12
N SER A 169 -7.35 -13.76 -25.02
CA SER A 169 -7.41 -14.72 -23.92
C SER A 169 -8.77 -14.71 -23.23
N LEU A 170 -9.33 -13.52 -22.98
CA LEU A 170 -10.66 -13.35 -22.38
C LEU A 170 -11.76 -13.98 -23.23
N VAL A 171 -11.74 -13.73 -24.54
CA VAL A 171 -12.73 -14.29 -25.47
C VAL A 171 -12.58 -15.81 -25.56
N ALA A 172 -11.35 -16.31 -25.67
CA ALA A 172 -11.10 -17.76 -25.72
C ALA A 172 -11.53 -18.50 -24.44
N ALA A 173 -11.45 -17.83 -23.28
CA ALA A 173 -11.89 -18.38 -22.00
C ALA A 173 -13.41 -18.26 -21.76
N SER A 174 -14.11 -17.47 -22.58
CA SER A 174 -15.54 -17.19 -22.41
C SER A 174 -16.41 -18.15 -23.22
N GLY A 175 -17.45 -18.71 -22.59
CA GLY A 175 -18.38 -19.65 -23.25
C GLY A 175 -19.60 -19.00 -23.92
N SER A 176 -19.84 -17.70 -23.70
CA SER A 176 -20.98 -16.96 -24.26
C SER A 176 -20.69 -15.46 -24.38
N SER A 177 -21.54 -14.73 -25.10
CA SER A 177 -21.49 -13.26 -25.22
C SER A 177 -21.61 -12.55 -23.88
N GLU A 178 -22.47 -13.06 -23.00
CA GLU A 178 -22.71 -12.49 -21.67
C GLU A 178 -21.48 -12.68 -20.78
N ALA A 179 -20.82 -13.83 -20.87
CA ALA A 179 -19.57 -14.08 -20.17
C ALA A 179 -18.45 -13.14 -20.64
N VAL A 180 -18.37 -12.87 -21.96
CA VAL A 180 -17.43 -11.87 -22.51
C VAL A 180 -17.74 -10.49 -21.93
N ALA A 181 -18.99 -10.03 -21.97
CA ALA A 181 -19.38 -8.72 -21.46
C ALA A 181 -19.02 -8.56 -19.98
N HIS A 182 -19.31 -9.57 -19.16
CA HIS A 182 -18.97 -9.56 -17.73
C HIS A 182 -17.46 -9.52 -17.49
N LYS A 183 -16.67 -10.28 -18.26
CA LYS A 183 -15.21 -10.27 -18.13
C LYS A 183 -14.58 -8.96 -18.61
N VAL A 184 -15.16 -8.33 -19.62
CA VAL A 184 -14.72 -7.00 -20.06
C VAL A 184 -14.94 -5.99 -18.95
N ASP A 185 -16.10 -6.00 -18.29
CA ASP A 185 -16.38 -5.14 -17.14
C ASP A 185 -15.38 -5.36 -15.98
N GLU A 186 -15.09 -6.62 -15.63
CA GLU A 186 -14.09 -6.96 -14.61
C GLU A 186 -12.69 -6.39 -14.96
N VAL A 187 -12.25 -6.55 -16.21
CA VAL A 187 -10.93 -6.08 -16.66
C VAL A 187 -10.86 -4.56 -16.67
N LEU A 188 -11.93 -3.89 -17.05
CA LEU A 188 -12.03 -2.43 -17.03
C LEU A 188 -12.11 -1.87 -15.61
N GLY A 189 -12.39 -2.70 -14.61
CA GLY A 189 -12.50 -2.28 -13.22
C GLY A 189 -13.86 -1.70 -12.86
N GLY A 190 -14.93 -2.09 -13.58
CA GLY A 190 -16.28 -1.53 -13.41
C GLY A 190 -16.77 -1.54 -11.95
N ALA A 191 -16.56 -2.65 -11.24
CA ALA A 191 -16.91 -2.75 -9.82
C ALA A 191 -16.16 -1.75 -8.91
N TRP A 192 -14.91 -1.40 -9.24
CA TRP A 192 -14.15 -0.38 -8.50
C TRP A 192 -14.65 1.01 -8.82
N ASP A 193 -14.93 1.29 -10.10
CA ASP A 193 -15.48 2.57 -10.49
C ASP A 193 -16.85 2.80 -9.85
N GLU A 194 -17.78 1.85 -9.91
CA GLU A 194 -19.08 1.93 -9.23
C GLU A 194 -18.93 2.20 -7.72
N ALA A 195 -17.99 1.52 -7.05
CA ALA A 195 -17.79 1.66 -5.62
C ALA A 195 -17.11 2.99 -5.22
N LEU A 196 -16.28 3.57 -6.09
CA LEU A 196 -15.55 4.81 -5.82
C LEU A 196 -16.27 6.05 -6.32
N GLU A 197 -17.18 5.91 -7.29
CA GLU A 197 -17.88 7.03 -7.92
C GLU A 197 -18.56 7.98 -6.92
N PRO A 198 -19.29 7.51 -5.89
CA PRO A 198 -19.88 8.40 -4.89
C PRO A 198 -18.85 9.24 -4.13
N PHE A 199 -17.63 8.72 -3.96
CA PHE A 199 -16.54 9.39 -3.25
C PHE A 199 -15.77 10.40 -4.11
N ARG A 200 -15.83 10.27 -5.45
CA ARG A 200 -15.19 11.21 -6.40
C ARG A 200 -15.97 12.52 -6.44
N TYR A 201 -17.27 12.46 -6.73
CA TYR A 201 -18.16 13.64 -6.85
C TYR A 201 -18.36 14.42 -5.56
N ALA A 202 -18.22 13.76 -4.40
CA ALA A 202 -18.29 14.40 -3.10
C ALA A 202 -17.11 15.37 -2.82
N GLY A 203 -16.29 15.68 -3.81
CA GLY A 203 -15.04 16.45 -3.71
C GLY A 203 -14.99 17.81 -4.36
N ASP A 204 -16.02 18.18 -5.14
CA ASP A 204 -16.01 19.41 -5.96
C ASP A 204 -15.95 20.73 -5.16
N GLY A 205 -15.84 20.66 -3.83
CA GLY A 205 -15.67 21.81 -2.93
C GLY A 205 -14.28 22.00 -2.30
N ALA A 206 -13.31 21.12 -2.55
CA ALA A 206 -11.99 21.20 -1.91
C ALA A 206 -10.96 21.98 -2.78
N PRO A 207 -10.33 23.06 -2.29
CA PRO A 207 -9.29 23.75 -3.06
C PRO A 207 -8.05 22.88 -3.25
N VAL A 208 -7.66 22.69 -4.51
CA VAL A 208 -6.44 21.98 -4.96
C VAL A 208 -5.22 22.82 -4.55
N ALA A 209 -4.39 22.26 -3.66
CA ALA A 209 -3.15 22.92 -3.23
C ALA A 209 -2.01 22.52 -4.17
N TRP A 210 -1.69 23.38 -5.13
CA TRP A 210 -0.47 23.26 -5.93
C TRP A 210 0.76 23.53 -5.05
N LEU A 211 1.64 22.55 -4.90
CA LEU A 211 2.88 22.72 -4.16
C LEU A 211 3.91 23.40 -5.09
N HIS A 212 4.07 24.72 -4.96
CA HIS A 212 5.17 25.46 -5.58
C HIS A 212 6.51 25.01 -4.95
N ARG A 213 7.44 24.52 -5.78
CA ARG A 213 8.84 24.33 -5.38
C ARG A 213 9.49 25.71 -5.29
N VAL A 214 9.78 26.16 -4.08
CA VAL A 214 10.73 27.26 -3.85
C VAL A 214 12.14 26.68 -3.78
N GLY A 215 12.99 27.11 -4.70
CA GLY A 215 14.40 26.75 -4.82
C GLY A 215 15.01 27.52 -5.97
#